data_AF-A0A428Z0C7-F1
#
_entry.id   AF-A0A428Z0C7-F1
#
_cell.length_a   1.000
_cell.length_b   1.000
_cell.length_c   1.000
_cell.angle_alpha   90.00
_cell.angle_beta   90.00
_cell.angle_gamma   90.00
#
_symmetry.space_group_name_H-M   'P 1'
#
loop_
_entity.id
_entity.type
_entity.pdbx_description
1 polymer ?
#
loop_
_entity_poly.entity_id
_entity_poly.type
_entity_poly.pdbx_seq_one_letter_code
_entity_poly.pdbx_strand_id
1 'polypeptide(L)'
;NRKRHEAEQRAALQKLRVVVDEDITAFGEELDRLDFHPAEPGADDAMRADYERALDSYDQAKRLMDSARRPEDVKAVTQALDDGRFSLTQLAARREHRPLPERRPPCFFDPRHGPSVADETWTPPGGTSREVPVCAADRTRLSEGRDPVVREVDTEQGRRPYWE
;
A
#
# COMPACT_ATOMS: atom_id res chain seq x y z
N ASN A 1 -5.44 -19.25 -30.07
CA ASN A 1 -4.15 -18.58 -30.38
C ASN A 1 -3.36 -18.39 -29.08
N ARG A 2 -2.70 -19.46 -28.59
CA ARG A 2 -2.05 -19.52 -27.26
C ARG A 2 -0.87 -18.55 -27.12
N LYS A 3 -0.02 -18.49 -28.16
CA LYS A 3 1.15 -17.59 -28.20
C LYS A 3 0.77 -16.11 -28.10
N ARG A 4 -0.35 -15.72 -28.72
CA ARG A 4 -0.86 -14.34 -28.63
C ARG A 4 -1.29 -13.98 -27.20
N HIS A 5 -2.03 -14.88 -26.55
CA HIS A 5 -2.44 -14.69 -25.16
C HIS A 5 -1.25 -14.62 -24.18
N GLU A 6 -0.23 -15.46 -24.36
CA GLU A 6 1.00 -15.41 -23.57
C GLU A 6 1.80 -14.11 -23.80
N ALA A 7 1.75 -13.54 -25.00
CA ALA A 7 2.35 -12.23 -25.28
C ALA A 7 1.56 -11.09 -24.62
N GLU A 8 0.23 -11.13 -24.68
CA GLU A 8 -0.66 -10.17 -24.02
C GLU A 8 -0.45 -10.17 -22.48
N GLN A 9 -0.39 -11.35 -21.86
CA GLN A 9 -0.12 -11.48 -20.42
C GLN A 9 1.25 -10.92 -20.02
N ARG A 10 2.29 -11.18 -20.83
CA ARG A 10 3.64 -10.65 -20.57
C ARG A 10 3.69 -9.13 -20.69
N ALA A 11 3.04 -8.56 -21.70
CA ALA A 11 2.94 -7.11 -21.87
C ALA A 11 2.18 -6.46 -20.70
N ALA A 12 1.07 -7.05 -20.26
CA ALA A 12 0.32 -6.58 -19.09
C ALA A 12 1.16 -6.63 -17.81
N LEU A 13 1.89 -7.72 -17.57
CA LEU A 13 2.78 -7.85 -16.41
C LEU A 13 3.91 -6.80 -16.45
N GLN A 14 4.50 -6.53 -17.61
CA GLN A 14 5.55 -5.50 -17.73
C GLN A 14 5.05 -4.11 -17.34
N LYS A 15 3.81 -3.76 -17.70
CA LYS A 15 3.19 -2.50 -17.27
C LYS A 15 2.98 -2.46 -15.77
N LEU A 16 2.43 -3.53 -15.18
CA LEU A 16 2.23 -3.61 -13.73
C LEU A 16 3.55 -3.58 -12.95
N ARG A 17 4.61 -4.19 -13.49
CA ARG A 17 5.92 -4.25 -12.83
C ARG A 17 6.47 -2.86 -12.53
N VAL A 18 6.33 -1.91 -13.45
CA VAL A 18 6.77 -0.52 -13.22
C VAL A 18 6.07 0.09 -12.01
N VAL A 19 4.74 -0.03 -11.95
CA VAL A 19 3.91 0.54 -10.87
C VAL A 19 4.21 -0.12 -9.52
N VAL A 20 4.42 -1.44 -9.51
CA VAL A 20 4.66 -2.20 -8.29
C VAL A 20 6.10 -2.05 -7.79
N ASP A 21 7.08 -1.92 -8.68
CA ASP A 21 8.47 -1.62 -8.30
C ASP A 21 8.57 -0.24 -7.64
N GLU A 22 7.77 0.75 -8.08
CA GLU A 22 7.61 2.04 -7.38
C GLU A 22 7.07 1.83 -5.96
N ASP A 23 6.11 0.91 -5.76
CA ASP A 23 5.52 0.64 -4.43
C ASP A 23 6.47 -0.05 -3.47
N ILE A 24 7.23 -1.01 -4.00
CA ILE A 24 8.29 -1.68 -3.26
C ILE A 24 9.33 -0.63 -2.85
N THR A 25 9.74 0.25 -3.78
CA THR A 25 10.71 1.32 -3.49
C THR A 25 10.18 2.26 -2.42
N ALA A 26 8.95 2.76 -2.57
CA ALA A 26 8.32 3.65 -1.61
C ALA A 26 8.19 3.02 -0.22
N PHE A 27 7.88 1.72 -0.13
CA PHE A 27 7.84 1.02 1.15
C PHE A 27 9.23 0.83 1.77
N GLY A 28 10.25 0.57 0.95
CA GLY A 28 11.65 0.55 1.41
C GLY A 28 12.10 1.90 1.96
N GLU A 29 11.73 3.00 1.31
CA GLU A 29 12.00 4.36 1.79
C GLU A 29 11.21 4.72 3.06
N GLU A 30 10.01 4.15 3.24
CA GLU A 30 9.24 4.28 4.47
C GLU A 30 9.95 3.57 5.64
N LEU A 31 10.45 2.36 5.41
CA LEU A 31 11.24 1.60 6.38
C LEU A 31 12.56 2.30 6.74
N ASP A 32 13.25 2.88 5.75
CA ASP A 32 14.51 3.61 5.96
C ASP A 32 14.32 4.90 6.76
N ARG A 33 13.21 5.61 6.54
CA ARG A 33 12.85 6.82 7.30
C ARG A 33 12.29 6.55 8.69
N LEU A 34 12.02 5.29 9.03
CA LEU A 34 11.46 4.93 10.32
C LEU A 34 12.50 5.14 11.42
N ASP A 35 12.23 6.10 12.30
CA ASP A 35 13.04 6.35 13.50
C ASP A 35 12.72 5.30 14.58
N PHE A 36 13.08 4.03 14.35
CA PHE A 36 12.98 2.93 15.29
C PHE A 36 14.20 2.00 15.17
N HIS A 37 14.89 1.77 16.27
CA HIS A 37 15.99 0.82 16.33
C HIS A 37 15.64 -0.36 17.26
N PRO A 38 15.69 -1.62 16.80
CA PRO A 38 15.32 -2.80 17.61
C PRO A 38 16.05 -2.94 18.95
N ALA A 39 17.23 -2.34 19.07
CA ALA A 39 18.10 -2.36 20.26
C ALA A 39 17.98 -1.08 21.12
N GLU A 40 17.09 -0.13 20.77
CA GLU A 40 16.93 1.11 21.54
C GLU A 40 16.27 0.85 22.92
N PRO A 41 16.60 1.67 23.93
CA PRO A 41 15.89 1.63 25.20
C PRO A 41 14.38 1.82 25.00
N GLY A 42 13.58 0.88 25.49
CA GLY A 42 12.12 0.92 25.36
C GLY A 42 11.54 0.10 24.21
N ALA A 43 12.37 -0.42 23.30
CA ALA A 43 11.91 -1.45 22.36
C ALA A 43 11.62 -2.75 23.13
N ASP A 44 10.35 -3.13 23.20
CA ASP A 44 9.93 -4.42 23.73
C ASP A 44 9.90 -5.50 22.62
N ASP A 45 9.66 -6.76 23.01
CA ASP A 45 9.64 -7.88 22.08
C ASP A 45 8.51 -7.76 21.05
N ALA A 46 7.39 -7.14 21.41
CA ALA A 46 6.26 -6.98 20.51
C ALA A 46 6.54 -5.93 19.43
N MET A 47 7.16 -4.80 19.80
CA MET A 47 7.65 -3.78 18.88
C MET A 47 8.70 -4.34 17.92
N ARG A 48 9.68 -5.10 18.44
CA ARG A 48 10.66 -5.80 17.60
C ARG A 48 10.00 -6.72 16.60
N ALA A 49 9.02 -7.51 17.04
CA ALA A 49 8.31 -8.44 16.17
C ALA A 49 7.44 -7.73 15.11
N ASP A 50 6.84 -6.57 15.43
CA ASP A 50 6.12 -5.75 14.43
C ASP A 50 7.08 -5.20 13.37
N TYR A 51 8.25 -4.71 13.77
CA TYR A 51 9.26 -4.23 12.84
C TYR A 51 9.83 -5.35 11.96
N GLU A 52 10.16 -6.50 12.55
CA GLU A 52 10.64 -7.68 11.82
C GLU A 52 9.62 -8.15 10.77
N ARG A 53 8.32 -8.20 11.12
CA ARG A 53 7.25 -8.51 10.15
C ARG A 53 7.20 -7.50 8.99
N ALA A 54 7.45 -6.22 9.26
CA ALA A 54 7.47 -5.21 8.20
C ALA A 54 8.65 -5.43 7.23
N LEU A 55 9.84 -5.77 7.74
CA LEU A 55 11.01 -6.12 6.94
C LEU A 55 10.79 -7.41 6.12
N ASP A 56 10.23 -8.44 6.76
CA ASP A 56 9.91 -9.72 6.10
C ASP A 56 8.92 -9.52 4.94
N SER A 57 7.89 -8.69 5.14
CA SER A 57 6.92 -8.30 4.12
C SER A 57 7.56 -7.56 2.96
N TYR A 58 8.50 -6.65 3.22
CA TYR A 58 9.27 -5.95 2.16
C TYR A 58 10.09 -6.94 1.33
N ASP A 59 10.83 -7.83 1.98
CA ASP A 59 11.62 -8.84 1.30
C ASP A 59 10.74 -9.85 0.55
N GLN A 60 9.59 -10.21 1.11
CA GLN A 60 8.60 -11.05 0.45
C GLN A 60 8.05 -10.38 -0.81
N ALA A 61 7.71 -9.10 -0.76
CA ALA A 61 7.22 -8.35 -1.93
C ALA A 61 8.24 -8.38 -3.08
N LYS A 62 9.53 -8.15 -2.78
CA LYS A 62 10.63 -8.23 -3.76
C LYS A 62 10.72 -9.62 -4.40
N ARG A 63 10.77 -10.68 -3.56
CA ARG A 63 10.86 -12.07 -4.04
C ARG A 63 9.66 -12.45 -4.91
N LEU A 64 8.45 -12.05 -4.51
CA LEU A 64 7.23 -12.31 -5.27
C LEU A 64 7.28 -11.61 -6.63
N MET A 65 7.66 -10.33 -6.69
CA MET A 65 7.78 -9.57 -7.94
C MET A 65 8.85 -10.15 -8.89
N ASP A 66 9.98 -10.61 -8.36
CA ASP A 66 11.02 -11.29 -9.13
C ASP A 66 10.53 -12.62 -9.73
N SER A 67 9.73 -13.35 -8.97
CA SER A 67 9.16 -14.64 -9.39
C SER A 67 7.94 -14.52 -10.28
N ALA A 68 7.28 -13.36 -10.34
CA ALA A 68 6.04 -13.15 -11.07
C ALA A 68 6.17 -13.50 -12.55
N ARG A 69 5.17 -14.21 -13.08
CA ARG A 69 5.11 -14.66 -14.49
C ARG A 69 3.83 -14.22 -15.18
N ARG A 70 2.79 -13.88 -14.41
CA ARG A 70 1.50 -13.44 -14.92
C ARG A 70 1.00 -12.22 -14.15
N PRO A 71 0.13 -11.38 -14.76
CA PRO A 71 -0.44 -10.20 -14.10
C PRO A 71 -1.11 -10.51 -12.76
N GLU A 72 -1.73 -11.68 -12.62
CA GLU A 72 -2.44 -12.08 -11.41
C GLU A 72 -1.50 -12.31 -10.20
N ASP A 73 -0.22 -12.60 -10.44
CA ASP A 73 0.79 -12.80 -9.40
C ASP A 73 1.05 -11.49 -8.61
N VAL A 74 0.82 -10.34 -9.23
CA VAL A 74 1.00 -9.00 -8.63
C VAL A 74 0.13 -8.82 -7.38
N LYS A 75 -1.04 -9.48 -7.32
CA LYS A 75 -1.92 -9.41 -6.15
C LYS A 75 -1.21 -9.86 -4.86
N ALA A 76 -0.34 -10.86 -4.95
CA ALA A 76 0.41 -11.32 -3.78
C ALA A 76 1.49 -10.29 -3.35
N VAL A 77 2.06 -9.56 -4.31
CA VAL A 77 3.03 -8.49 -4.04
C VAL A 77 2.35 -7.34 -3.30
N THR A 78 1.21 -6.87 -3.80
CA THR A 78 0.49 -5.76 -3.15
C THR A 78 -0.05 -6.14 -1.78
N GLN A 79 -0.46 -7.40 -1.58
CA GLN A 79 -0.85 -7.92 -0.26
C GLN A 79 0.32 -7.91 0.73
N ALA A 80 1.52 -8.34 0.32
CA ALA A 80 2.70 -8.31 1.18
C ALA A 80 3.05 -6.87 1.60
N LEU A 81 2.95 -5.91 0.68
CA LEU A 81 3.16 -4.49 0.99
C LEU A 81 2.11 -3.94 1.98
N ASP A 82 0.84 -4.33 1.84
CA ASP A 82 -0.22 -3.98 2.79
C ASP A 82 0.04 -4.59 4.18
N ASP A 83 0.45 -5.86 4.24
CA ASP A 83 0.83 -6.55 5.48
C ASP A 83 2.00 -5.85 6.19
N GLY A 84 3.00 -5.39 5.42
CA GLY A 84 4.13 -4.61 5.93
C GLY A 84 3.69 -3.29 6.54
N ARG A 85 2.87 -2.50 5.83
CA ARG A 85 2.35 -1.21 6.33
C ARG A 85 1.45 -1.37 7.54
N PHE A 86 0.65 -2.43 7.59
CA PHE A 86 -0.15 -2.76 8.78
C PHE A 86 0.76 -3.04 9.99
N SER A 87 1.87 -3.76 9.79
CA SER A 87 2.85 -4.02 10.85
C SER A 87 3.51 -2.74 11.37
N LEU A 88 3.86 -1.81 10.48
CA LEU A 88 4.34 -0.47 10.87
C LEU A 88 3.28 0.34 11.64
N THR A 89 2.01 0.21 11.27
CA THR A 89 0.90 0.86 11.99
C THR A 89 0.74 0.30 13.41
N GLN A 90 0.90 -1.01 13.59
CA GLN A 90 0.91 -1.64 14.92
C GLN A 90 2.11 -1.17 15.75
N LEU A 91 3.30 -1.12 15.16
CA LEU A 91 4.50 -0.60 15.80
C LEU A 91 4.29 0.85 16.29
N ALA A 92 3.79 1.73 15.43
CA ALA A 92 3.51 3.12 15.80
C ALA A 92 2.51 3.21 16.96
N ALA A 93 1.43 2.42 16.93
CA ALA A 93 0.46 2.38 18.02
C ALA A 93 1.10 1.95 19.36
N ARG A 94 2.00 0.95 19.35
CA ARG A 94 2.72 0.53 20.55
C ARG A 94 3.63 1.61 21.10
N ARG A 95 4.41 2.26 20.23
CA ARG A 95 5.35 3.33 20.61
C ARG A 95 4.62 4.53 21.21
N GLU A 96 3.42 4.82 20.72
CA GLU A 96 2.57 5.91 21.19
C GLU A 96 1.63 5.49 22.34
N HIS A 97 1.73 4.25 22.83
CA HIS A 97 0.84 3.68 23.86
C HIS A 97 -0.66 3.81 23.53
N ARG A 98 -1.00 3.69 22.25
CA ARG A 98 -2.37 3.68 21.75
C ARG A 98 -2.91 2.24 21.63
N PRO A 99 -4.24 2.05 21.61
CA PRO A 99 -4.83 0.77 21.24
C PRO A 99 -4.33 0.28 19.88
N LEU A 100 -4.11 -1.04 19.76
CA LEU A 100 -3.70 -1.63 18.50
C LEU A 100 -4.83 -1.48 17.46
N PRO A 101 -4.49 -1.15 16.20
CA PRO A 101 -5.47 -1.02 15.15
C PRO A 101 -6.08 -2.38 14.79
N GLU A 102 -7.36 -2.36 14.42
CA GLU A 102 -7.97 -3.50 13.73
C GLU A 102 -7.48 -3.55 12.28
N ARG A 103 -7.43 -4.75 11.69
CA ARG A 103 -7.09 -4.90 10.28
C ARG A 103 -8.23 -4.33 9.42
N ARG A 104 -7.90 -3.35 8.59
CA ARG A 104 -8.81 -2.75 7.61
C ARG A 104 -8.16 -2.75 6.22
N PRO A 105 -8.96 -2.62 5.13
CA PRO A 105 -8.40 -2.40 3.80
C PRO A 105 -7.50 -1.15 3.76
N PRO A 106 -6.55 -1.08 2.82
CA PRO A 106 -5.73 0.11 2.65
C PRO A 106 -6.58 1.32 2.21
N CYS A 107 -6.01 2.52 2.29
CA CYS A 107 -6.66 3.73 1.76
C CYS A 107 -7.00 3.56 0.28
N PHE A 108 -8.25 3.87 -0.07
CA PHE A 108 -8.75 3.83 -1.44
C PHE A 108 -8.04 4.83 -2.35
N PHE A 109 -7.62 5.99 -1.83
CA PHE A 109 -7.01 7.03 -2.67
C PHE A 109 -5.55 6.74 -3.00
N ASP A 110 -4.81 6.14 -2.07
CA ASP A 110 -3.48 5.61 -2.30
C ASP A 110 -3.21 4.47 -1.30
N PRO A 111 -3.08 3.21 -1.75
CA PRO A 111 -2.77 2.10 -0.87
C PRO A 111 -1.45 2.26 -0.12
N ARG A 112 -0.54 3.13 -0.60
CA ARG A 112 0.72 3.46 0.07
C ARG A 112 0.52 4.30 1.33
N HIS A 113 -0.65 4.91 1.54
CA HIS A 113 -0.98 5.58 2.79
C HIS A 113 -1.19 4.61 3.96
N GLY A 114 -1.22 3.29 3.70
CA GLY A 114 -1.44 2.27 4.71
C GLY A 114 -2.93 2.03 5.02
N PRO A 115 -3.22 1.39 6.16
CA PRO A 115 -4.58 0.98 6.52
C PRO A 115 -5.53 2.18 6.63
N SER A 116 -6.77 1.97 6.18
CA SER A 116 -7.86 2.90 6.45
C SER A 116 -8.20 2.96 7.94
N VAL A 117 -8.78 4.09 8.37
CA VAL A 117 -9.27 4.31 9.74
C VAL A 117 -10.78 4.54 9.79
N ALA A 118 -11.40 4.82 8.64
CA ALA A 118 -12.83 5.04 8.49
C ALA A 118 -13.27 4.71 7.06
N ASP A 119 -14.57 4.57 6.86
CA ASP A 119 -15.19 4.62 5.54
C ASP A 119 -15.84 6.00 5.40
N GLU A 120 -15.65 6.65 4.24
CA GLU A 120 -16.22 7.97 3.96
C GLU A 120 -17.02 7.93 2.65
N THR A 121 -18.13 8.67 2.63
CA THR A 121 -18.92 8.90 1.42
C THR A 121 -18.14 9.84 0.49
N TRP A 122 -17.77 9.35 -0.70
CA TRP A 122 -17.06 10.16 -1.69
C TRP A 122 -17.68 10.00 -3.08
N THR A 123 -17.75 11.12 -3.82
CA THR A 123 -18.24 11.16 -5.20
C THR A 123 -17.09 11.54 -6.15
N PRO A 124 -16.63 10.63 -7.03
CA PRO A 124 -15.65 10.99 -8.05
C PRO A 124 -16.22 12.01 -9.03
N PRO A 125 -15.37 12.87 -9.65
CA PRO A 125 -15.82 13.80 -10.69
C PRO A 125 -16.62 13.09 -11.79
N GLY A 126 -17.85 13.52 -12.03
CA GLY A 126 -18.74 12.94 -13.05
C GLY A 126 -19.27 11.53 -12.74
N GLY A 127 -19.02 10.99 -11.55
CA GLY A 127 -19.48 9.66 -11.15
C GLY A 127 -20.56 9.67 -10.08
N THR A 128 -20.75 8.51 -9.44
CA THR A 128 -21.77 8.29 -8.42
C THR A 128 -21.12 8.17 -7.04
N SER A 129 -21.82 8.66 -6.02
CA SER A 129 -21.39 8.55 -4.62
C SER A 129 -21.19 7.10 -4.20
N ARG A 130 -20.12 6.84 -3.43
CA ARG A 130 -19.75 5.53 -2.90
C ARG A 130 -19.04 5.65 -1.56
N GLU A 131 -19.20 4.64 -0.72
CA GLU A 131 -18.38 4.48 0.49
C GLU A 131 -17.00 3.95 0.11
N VAL A 132 -15.95 4.62 0.59
CA VAL A 132 -14.56 4.21 0.36
C VAL A 132 -13.76 4.18 1.66
N PRO A 133 -12.88 3.17 1.88
CA PRO A 133 -11.99 3.15 3.03
C PRO A 133 -10.92 4.23 2.89
N VAL A 134 -10.73 5.06 3.93
CA VAL A 134 -9.79 6.21 3.89
C VAL A 134 -8.80 6.18 5.06
N CYS A 135 -7.55 6.56 4.80
CA CYS A 135 -6.57 6.79 5.86
C CYS A 135 -6.92 8.05 6.67
N ALA A 136 -6.29 8.22 7.83
CA ALA A 136 -6.51 9.37 8.69
C ALA A 136 -6.24 10.71 7.97
N ALA A 137 -5.18 10.77 7.16
CA ALA A 137 -4.81 11.99 6.45
C ALA A 137 -5.86 12.39 5.40
N ASP A 138 -6.29 11.47 4.54
CA ASP A 138 -7.31 11.76 3.53
C ASP A 138 -8.68 12.03 4.15
N ARG A 139 -9.01 11.35 5.25
CA ARG A 139 -10.21 11.68 6.03
C ARG A 139 -10.22 13.14 6.47
N THR A 140 -9.12 13.64 7.01
CA THR A 140 -9.00 15.05 7.40
C THR A 140 -9.18 15.97 6.19
N ARG A 141 -8.55 15.66 5.05
CA ARG A 141 -8.70 16.46 3.82
C ARG A 141 -10.16 16.54 3.38
N LEU A 142 -10.86 15.41 3.30
CA LEU A 142 -12.27 15.35 2.94
C LEU A 142 -13.14 16.16 3.91
N SER A 143 -12.92 16.01 5.22
CA SER A 143 -13.68 16.75 6.24
C SER A 143 -13.51 18.27 6.15
N GLU A 144 -12.38 18.73 5.61
CA GLU A 144 -12.07 20.14 5.37
C GLU A 144 -12.45 20.61 3.95
N GLY A 145 -13.09 19.76 3.15
CA GLY A 145 -13.46 20.08 1.76
C GLY A 145 -12.26 20.16 0.80
N ARG A 146 -11.11 19.58 1.17
CA ARG A 146 -9.92 19.48 0.32
C ARG A 146 -9.92 18.15 -0.43
N ASP A 147 -9.34 18.15 -1.63
CA ASP A 147 -9.17 16.93 -2.41
C ASP A 147 -8.24 15.94 -1.69
N PRO A 148 -8.56 14.63 -1.69
CA PRO A 148 -7.67 13.60 -1.17
C PRO A 148 -6.39 13.52 -2.00
N VAL A 149 -5.33 12.95 -1.43
CA VAL A 149 -4.10 12.70 -2.19
C VAL A 149 -4.29 11.41 -2.98
N VAL A 150 -4.70 11.56 -4.23
CA VAL A 150 -4.95 10.44 -5.14
C VAL A 150 -3.64 9.96 -5.77
N ARG A 151 -3.40 8.66 -5.69
CA ARG A 151 -2.34 8.03 -6.47
C ARG A 151 -2.70 8.01 -7.94
N GLU A 152 -1.79 8.57 -8.73
CA GLU A 152 -1.80 8.46 -10.18
C GLU A 152 -0.69 7.55 -10.68
N VAL A 153 -0.98 6.80 -11.74
CA VAL A 153 -0.03 5.94 -12.46
C VAL A 153 0.02 6.33 -13.93
N ASP A 154 1.16 6.10 -14.57
CA ASP A 154 1.32 6.38 -16.00
C ASP A 154 0.52 5.38 -16.84
N THR A 155 -0.33 5.90 -17.72
CA THR A 155 -1.10 5.11 -18.70
C THR A 155 -0.84 5.63 -20.12
N GLU A 156 -1.31 4.89 -21.12
CA GLU A 156 -1.26 5.35 -22.52
C GLU A 156 -2.02 6.66 -22.77
N GLN A 157 -2.93 7.04 -21.86
CA GLN A 157 -3.75 8.25 -21.92
C GLN A 157 -3.23 9.37 -21.00
N GLY A 158 -2.02 9.22 -20.44
CA GLY A 158 -1.44 10.13 -19.44
C GLY A 158 -1.55 9.58 -18.02
N ARG A 159 -1.22 10.42 -17.03
CA ARG A 159 -1.40 10.07 -15.61
C ARG A 159 -2.88 9.93 -15.27
N ARG A 160 -3.26 8.82 -14.65
CA ARG A 160 -4.65 8.52 -14.25
C ARG A 160 -4.68 7.92 -12.84
N PRO A 161 -5.77 8.08 -12.09
CA PRO A 161 -5.93 7.39 -10.82
C PRO A 161 -5.72 5.88 -10.96
N TYR A 162 -5.06 5.26 -10.00
CA TYR A 162 -4.63 3.86 -10.12
C TYR A 162 -5.79 2.83 -10.21
N TRP A 163 -7.02 3.22 -9.87
CA TRP A 163 -8.22 2.38 -9.93
C TRP A 163 -9.00 2.50 -11.24
N GLU A 164 -8.59 3.39 -12.15
CA GLU A 164 -9.18 3.55 -13.50
C GLU A 164 -8.56 2.57 -14.51
#